data_AF-A0A7Y6ADK1-F1
#
_entry.id   AF-A0A7Y6ADK1-F1
#
_cell.length_a   1.000
_cell.length_b   1.000
_cell.length_c   1.000
_cell.angle_alpha   90.00
_cell.angle_beta   90.00
_cell.angle_gamma   90.00
#
_symmetry.space_group_name_H-M   'P 1'
#
loop_
_entity.id
_entity.type
_entity.pdbx_description
1 polymer ?
#
loop_
_entity_poly.entity_id
_entity_poly.type
_entity_poly.pdbx_seq_one_letter_code
_entity_poly.pdbx_strand_id
1 'polypeptide(L)'
;MAVSPFAFLRGSPAVMAADLAAVPDTGLIVQLCGDAHVSNFGVFASPERDLLFDLNDFDETAPGPFEWDVKRLAASAAVAARQNGLDDKAARAMAREAAGAYRRTMRELAALGELAVWYRHIDVADILARIGERHRPRKRAETVFASARRRTSLRALGKLTRPGPGGEPRIRHDPPVLEPIPPGDFAAVEQVFADYRASLPDDVRTLLDRFRLVDAARKVVGVGSVGTRCFVALLLGRDRGDPLFLQVKEAEAAVLARHHRAEGPAHQGRRVVAGQRLLQAASDIFLGWATGPEGRHFYWRQLWDMKGSIVLEDLRPEGLRLYAGLCGTVLAHAHARAGERGAIAAYLGASDRFDRAIADFALRYADQTAADYKAFLQAIDDERLPASETG
;
A
#
# COMPACT_ATOMS: atom_id res chain seq x y z
N MET A 1 -0.53 -14.18 9.37
CA MET A 1 -1.52 -13.60 10.30
C MET A 1 -1.27 -14.02 11.74
N ALA A 2 -0.98 -15.29 12.04
CA ALA A 2 -0.74 -15.82 13.39
C ALA A 2 0.57 -15.36 14.10
N VAL A 3 1.30 -14.40 13.52
CA VAL A 3 2.59 -13.94 14.09
C VAL A 3 2.36 -12.91 15.21
N SER A 4 1.37 -12.05 15.05
CA SER A 4 1.06 -11.02 16.04
C SER A 4 -0.33 -10.39 15.81
N PRO A 5 -0.91 -9.69 16.81
CA PRO A 5 -2.15 -8.94 16.64
C PRO A 5 -2.09 -7.90 15.51
N PHE A 6 -0.93 -7.25 15.32
CA PHE A 6 -0.75 -6.30 14.23
C PHE A 6 -0.72 -7.00 12.85
N ALA A 7 -0.04 -8.14 12.75
CA ALA A 7 -0.03 -8.95 11.52
C ALA A 7 -1.42 -9.51 11.20
N PHE A 8 -2.23 -9.82 12.22
CA PHE A 8 -3.63 -10.18 12.07
C PHE A 8 -4.45 -9.01 11.51
N LEU A 9 -4.43 -7.83 12.16
CA LEU A 9 -5.16 -6.64 11.71
C LEU A 9 -4.90 -6.28 10.24
N ARG A 10 -3.63 -6.38 9.82
CA ARG A 10 -3.19 -6.14 8.45
C ARG A 10 -3.71 -7.20 7.47
N GLY A 11 -3.77 -8.47 7.89
CA GLY A 11 -4.26 -9.57 7.07
C GLY A 11 -5.77 -9.77 7.11
N SER A 12 -6.50 -9.00 7.93
CA SER A 12 -7.96 -9.10 8.08
C SER A 12 -8.71 -7.80 7.79
N PRO A 13 -8.45 -7.11 6.64
CA PRO A 13 -9.19 -5.89 6.30
C PRO A 13 -10.71 -6.12 6.26
N ALA A 14 -11.12 -7.33 5.90
CA ALA A 14 -12.52 -7.76 5.88
C ALA A 14 -13.25 -7.68 7.22
N VAL A 15 -12.58 -7.99 8.33
CA VAL A 15 -13.21 -8.00 9.66
C VAL A 15 -13.61 -6.58 10.04
N MET A 16 -12.66 -5.64 9.94
CA MET A 16 -12.93 -4.24 10.26
C MET A 16 -13.90 -3.58 9.27
N ALA A 17 -13.84 -3.95 7.98
CA ALA A 17 -14.82 -3.50 7.01
C ALA A 17 -16.26 -3.84 7.43
N ALA A 18 -16.48 -5.10 7.86
CA ALA A 18 -17.78 -5.54 8.33
C ALA A 18 -18.23 -4.81 9.62
N ASP A 19 -17.32 -4.62 10.58
CA ASP A 19 -17.62 -3.90 11.82
C ASP A 19 -17.98 -2.43 11.56
N LEU A 20 -17.25 -1.78 10.65
CA LEU A 20 -17.48 -0.38 10.28
C LEU A 20 -18.80 -0.20 9.50
N ALA A 21 -19.18 -1.18 8.70
CA ALA A 21 -20.45 -1.19 7.99
C ALA A 21 -21.67 -1.30 8.92
N ALA A 22 -21.49 -1.85 10.12
CA ALA A 22 -22.54 -2.01 11.12
C ALA A 22 -22.78 -0.75 11.97
N VAL A 23 -21.98 0.31 11.81
CA VAL A 23 -22.11 1.55 12.57
C VAL A 23 -22.48 2.73 11.65
N PRO A 24 -23.12 3.78 12.18
CA PRO A 24 -23.42 4.97 11.39
C PRO A 24 -22.16 5.63 10.83
N ASP A 25 -22.28 6.16 9.63
CA ASP A 25 -21.28 6.97 8.96
C ASP A 25 -21.83 8.38 8.61
N THR A 26 -20.93 9.27 8.22
CA THR A 26 -21.22 10.67 7.92
C THR A 26 -21.86 10.88 6.54
N GLY A 27 -21.86 9.88 5.66
CA GLY A 27 -22.19 10.02 4.26
C GLY A 27 -21.18 10.83 3.44
N LEU A 28 -20.05 11.23 4.02
CA LEU A 28 -18.99 11.97 3.31
C LEU A 28 -18.08 10.97 2.59
N ILE A 29 -18.47 10.67 1.34
CA ILE A 29 -17.84 9.65 0.50
C ILE A 29 -16.58 10.20 -0.17
N VAL A 30 -15.51 9.42 -0.13
CA VAL A 30 -14.26 9.63 -0.85
C VAL A 30 -13.84 8.33 -1.52
N GLN A 31 -12.90 8.37 -2.47
CA GLN A 31 -12.15 7.15 -2.79
C GLN A 31 -11.29 6.78 -1.59
N LEU A 32 -11.55 5.63 -0.97
CA LEU A 32 -10.73 5.10 0.11
C LEU A 32 -9.52 4.37 -0.47
N CYS A 33 -8.40 4.40 0.24
CA CYS A 33 -7.34 3.41 0.07
C CYS A 33 -7.85 2.01 0.44
N GLY A 34 -8.71 1.95 1.46
CA GLY A 34 -9.45 0.78 1.91
C GLY A 34 -8.70 -0.15 2.86
N ASP A 35 -7.37 -0.05 2.88
CA ASP A 35 -6.50 -0.70 3.86
C ASP A 35 -5.52 0.30 4.49
N ALA A 36 -6.05 1.44 4.95
CA ALA A 36 -5.23 2.50 5.54
C ALA A 36 -4.69 2.12 6.92
N HIS A 37 -3.59 1.37 6.99
CA HIS A 37 -2.89 1.04 8.24
C HIS A 37 -1.46 1.60 8.26
N VAL A 38 -0.84 1.79 9.42
CA VAL A 38 0.49 2.44 9.55
C VAL A 38 1.61 1.78 8.74
N SER A 39 1.51 0.50 8.37
CA SER A 39 2.48 -0.17 7.46
C SER A 39 2.14 -0.07 5.96
N ASN A 40 1.06 0.61 5.59
CA ASN A 40 0.64 0.81 4.19
C ASN A 40 1.15 2.15 3.63
N PHE A 41 2.07 2.77 4.35
CA PHE A 41 2.73 4.01 3.96
C PHE A 41 4.22 3.72 3.77
N GLY A 42 4.83 4.41 2.82
CA GLY A 42 6.25 4.21 2.53
C GLY A 42 6.76 5.16 1.48
N VAL A 43 7.95 4.83 1.01
CA VAL A 43 8.73 5.69 0.13
C VAL A 43 8.80 5.06 -1.25
N PHE A 44 8.64 5.87 -2.28
CA PHE A 44 8.81 5.47 -3.68
C PHE A 44 9.29 6.65 -4.52
N ALA A 45 9.64 6.39 -5.78
CA ALA A 45 10.09 7.43 -6.69
C ALA A 45 8.91 8.12 -7.39
N SER A 46 9.01 9.43 -7.57
CA SER A 46 8.26 10.14 -8.61
C SER A 46 8.80 9.82 -10.01
N PRO A 47 8.07 10.14 -11.09
CA PRO A 47 8.59 10.11 -12.46
C PRO A 47 9.90 10.90 -12.62
N GLU A 48 10.05 12.01 -11.89
CA GLU A 48 11.25 12.86 -11.85
C GLU A 48 12.40 12.26 -11.01
N ARG A 49 12.19 11.10 -10.38
CA ARG A 49 13.15 10.36 -9.53
C ARG A 49 13.34 10.93 -8.13
N ASP A 50 12.45 11.83 -7.69
CA ASP A 50 12.42 12.30 -6.31
C ASP A 50 11.79 11.26 -5.39
N LEU A 51 12.21 11.23 -4.12
CA LEU A 51 11.66 10.28 -3.15
C LEU A 51 10.46 10.91 -2.44
N LEU A 52 9.29 10.34 -2.67
CA LEU A 52 8.04 10.77 -2.04
C LEU A 52 7.64 9.79 -0.94
N PHE A 53 6.96 10.29 0.09
CA PHE A 53 6.30 9.49 1.10
C PHE A 53 4.78 9.51 0.91
N ASP A 54 4.17 8.35 0.67
CA ASP A 54 2.72 8.22 0.38
C ASP A 54 2.21 6.80 0.71
N LEU A 55 0.94 6.52 0.35
CA LEU A 55 0.30 5.21 0.38
C LEU A 55 0.97 4.21 -0.60
N ASN A 56 0.99 2.92 -0.26
CA ASN A 56 1.71 1.87 -1.00
C ASN A 56 0.83 0.81 -1.67
N ASP A 57 -0.27 0.42 -1.04
CA ASP A 57 -1.16 -0.67 -1.47
C ASP A 57 -2.59 -0.16 -1.62
N PHE A 58 -3.20 -0.53 -2.74
CA PHE A 58 -4.50 -0.05 -3.20
C PHE A 58 -5.41 -1.21 -3.63
N ASP A 59 -5.08 -2.45 -3.27
CA ASP A 59 -5.89 -3.63 -3.59
C ASP A 59 -7.35 -3.46 -3.11
N GLU A 60 -7.56 -2.80 -1.97
CA GLU A 60 -8.88 -2.57 -1.37
C GLU A 60 -9.54 -1.24 -1.75
N THR A 61 -8.96 -0.48 -2.68
CA THR A 61 -9.45 0.87 -2.99
C THR A 61 -10.88 0.87 -3.54
N ALA A 62 -11.77 1.60 -2.90
CA ALA A 62 -13.18 1.72 -3.30
C ALA A 62 -13.79 3.02 -2.73
N PRO A 63 -14.88 3.54 -3.30
CA PRO A 63 -15.64 4.60 -2.66
C PRO A 63 -16.16 4.19 -1.27
N GLY A 64 -16.08 5.08 -0.30
CA GLY A 64 -16.68 4.88 1.02
C GLY A 64 -16.52 6.07 1.96
N PRO A 65 -17.13 6.01 3.17
CA PRO A 65 -17.05 7.09 4.14
C PRO A 65 -15.61 7.32 4.60
N PHE A 66 -15.13 8.56 4.52
CA PHE A 66 -13.72 8.88 4.81
C PHE A 66 -13.25 8.40 6.19
N GLU A 67 -14.15 8.36 7.17
CA GLU A 67 -13.82 7.96 8.52
C GLU A 67 -13.44 6.48 8.64
N TRP A 68 -13.75 5.63 7.65
CA TRP A 68 -13.36 4.22 7.66
C TRP A 68 -11.84 4.06 7.59
N ASP A 69 -11.21 4.73 6.63
CA ASP A 69 -9.74 4.75 6.51
C ASP A 69 -9.09 5.45 7.72
N VAL A 70 -9.69 6.52 8.24
CA VAL A 70 -9.15 7.22 9.43
C VAL A 70 -9.23 6.34 10.68
N LYS A 71 -10.35 5.63 10.89
CA LYS A 71 -10.54 4.68 11.99
C LYS A 71 -9.58 3.51 11.88
N ARG A 72 -9.40 2.95 10.68
CA ARG A 72 -8.44 1.87 10.42
C ARG A 72 -7.00 2.30 10.69
N LEU A 73 -6.63 3.50 10.25
CA LEU A 73 -5.30 4.05 10.49
C LEU A 73 -5.03 4.22 11.98
N ALA A 74 -5.96 4.87 12.69
CA ALA A 74 -5.82 5.11 14.11
C ALA A 74 -5.80 3.82 14.94
N ALA A 75 -6.67 2.85 14.63
CA ALA A 75 -6.66 1.54 15.27
C ALA A 75 -5.33 0.82 15.04
N SER A 76 -4.80 0.84 13.81
CA SER A 76 -3.51 0.23 13.51
C SER A 76 -2.34 0.88 14.26
N ALA A 77 -2.39 2.20 14.48
CA ALA A 77 -1.40 2.91 15.29
C ALA A 77 -1.45 2.49 16.77
N ALA A 78 -2.65 2.29 17.32
CA ALA A 78 -2.82 1.80 18.69
C ALA A 78 -2.34 0.34 18.85
N VAL A 79 -2.69 -0.53 17.90
CA VAL A 79 -2.23 -1.94 17.90
C VAL A 79 -0.70 -2.03 17.74
N ALA A 80 -0.11 -1.23 16.85
CA ALA A 80 1.34 -1.18 16.69
C ALA A 80 2.05 -0.67 17.96
N ALA A 81 1.48 0.34 18.63
CA ALA A 81 2.02 0.85 19.89
C ALA A 81 2.05 -0.24 20.97
N ARG A 82 0.94 -0.98 21.14
CA ARG A 82 0.86 -2.10 22.10
C ARG A 82 1.82 -3.23 21.75
N GLN A 83 1.95 -3.57 20.46
CA GLN A 83 2.92 -4.57 20.01
C GLN A 83 4.37 -4.16 20.35
N ASN A 84 4.67 -2.87 20.31
CA ASN A 84 5.97 -2.32 20.69
C ASN A 84 6.14 -2.13 22.22
N GLY A 85 5.25 -2.70 23.03
CA GLY A 85 5.33 -2.67 24.49
C GLY A 85 4.95 -1.32 25.12
N LEU A 86 4.26 -0.44 24.39
CA LEU A 86 3.80 0.84 24.91
C LEU A 86 2.46 0.71 25.63
N ASP A 87 2.26 1.57 26.63
CA ASP A 87 1.02 1.64 27.40
C ASP A 87 -0.15 2.26 26.59
N ASP A 88 -1.36 2.11 27.13
CA ASP A 88 -2.57 2.64 26.47
C ASP A 88 -2.58 4.16 26.36
N LYS A 89 -1.89 4.87 27.25
CA LYS A 89 -1.74 6.32 27.16
C LYS A 89 -0.92 6.71 25.92
N ALA A 90 0.18 6.01 25.67
CA ALA A 90 1.00 6.20 24.49
C ALA A 90 0.28 5.75 23.20
N ALA A 91 -0.36 4.58 23.22
CA ALA A 91 -1.15 4.08 22.09
C ALA A 91 -2.28 5.06 21.70
N ARG A 92 -3.00 5.58 22.70
CA ARG A 92 -4.00 6.63 22.51
C ARG A 92 -3.41 7.92 21.95
N ALA A 93 -2.26 8.35 22.45
CA ALA A 93 -1.59 9.56 21.96
C ALA A 93 -1.17 9.42 20.50
N MET A 94 -0.75 8.23 20.06
CA MET A 94 -0.40 7.94 18.67
C MET A 94 -1.63 7.94 17.76
N ALA A 95 -2.70 7.27 18.15
CA ALA A 95 -3.97 7.29 17.41
C ALA A 95 -4.53 8.71 17.28
N ARG A 96 -4.47 9.51 18.37
CA ARG A 96 -4.86 10.92 18.36
C ARG A 96 -3.97 11.76 17.46
N GLU A 97 -2.67 11.49 17.40
CA GLU A 97 -1.76 12.20 16.50
C GLU A 97 -2.10 11.95 15.03
N ALA A 98 -2.35 10.69 14.64
CA ALA A 98 -2.76 10.35 13.28
C ALA A 98 -4.07 11.07 12.89
N ALA A 99 -5.09 10.99 13.74
CA ALA A 99 -6.38 11.65 13.50
C ALA A 99 -6.26 13.19 13.48
N GLY A 100 -5.48 13.76 14.39
CA GLY A 100 -5.26 15.21 14.46
C GLY A 100 -4.46 15.74 13.28
N ALA A 101 -3.46 15.01 12.80
CA ALA A 101 -2.71 15.36 11.60
C ALA A 101 -3.61 15.31 10.36
N TYR A 102 -4.46 14.28 10.24
CA TYR A 102 -5.47 14.20 9.19
C TYR A 102 -6.38 15.44 9.20
N ARG A 103 -6.93 15.79 10.37
CA ARG A 103 -7.82 16.95 10.50
C ARG A 103 -7.15 18.28 10.16
N ARG A 104 -5.96 18.55 10.70
CA ARG A 104 -5.23 19.80 10.42
C ARG A 104 -4.93 19.92 8.93
N THR A 105 -4.41 18.85 8.34
CA THR A 105 -4.07 18.81 6.91
C THR A 105 -5.31 18.98 6.02
N MET A 106 -6.42 18.29 6.32
CA MET A 106 -7.65 18.43 5.55
C MET A 106 -8.19 19.88 5.56
N ARG A 107 -8.08 20.57 6.69
CA ARG A 107 -8.46 21.98 6.81
C ARG A 107 -7.55 22.91 6.00
N GLU A 108 -6.25 22.65 6.02
CA GLU A 108 -5.28 23.38 5.19
C GLU A 108 -5.60 23.19 3.70
N LEU A 109 -5.85 21.95 3.27
CA LEU A 109 -6.16 21.61 1.88
C LEU A 109 -7.50 22.18 1.41
N ALA A 110 -8.49 22.27 2.30
CA ALA A 110 -9.79 22.88 1.99
C ALA A 110 -9.70 24.37 1.63
N ALA A 111 -8.61 25.06 2.04
CA ALA A 111 -8.36 26.46 1.68
C ALA A 111 -7.62 26.64 0.34
N LEU A 112 -7.18 25.55 -0.29
CA LEU A 112 -6.40 25.59 -1.54
C LEU A 112 -7.30 25.36 -2.76
N GLY A 113 -6.85 25.90 -3.91
CA GLY A 113 -7.45 25.60 -5.21
C GLY A 113 -7.13 24.18 -5.70
N GLU A 114 -7.92 23.67 -6.64
CA GLU A 114 -7.86 22.26 -7.09
C GLU A 114 -6.47 21.82 -7.55
N LEU A 115 -5.82 22.60 -8.43
CA LEU A 115 -4.47 22.28 -8.92
C LEU A 115 -3.43 22.29 -7.80
N ALA A 116 -3.57 23.22 -6.85
CA ALA A 116 -2.65 23.30 -5.73
C ALA A 116 -2.74 22.03 -4.86
N VAL A 117 -3.96 21.51 -4.62
CA VAL A 117 -4.17 20.22 -3.94
C VAL A 117 -3.62 19.06 -4.74
N TRP A 118 -3.87 19.03 -6.05
CA TRP A 118 -3.41 17.96 -6.94
C TRP A 118 -1.89 17.80 -6.95
N TYR A 119 -1.15 18.90 -6.94
CA TYR A 119 0.32 18.89 -6.91
C TYR A 119 0.93 18.75 -5.51
N ARG A 120 0.12 18.67 -4.43
CA ARG A 120 0.68 18.41 -3.10
C ARG A 120 1.24 16.99 -3.02
N HIS A 121 2.46 16.92 -2.51
CA HIS A 121 3.15 15.68 -2.18
C HIS A 121 3.99 15.92 -0.93
N ILE A 122 4.47 14.82 -0.33
CA ILE A 122 5.40 14.89 0.80
C ILE A 122 6.77 14.42 0.32
N ASP A 123 7.70 15.35 0.18
CA ASP A 123 9.09 15.03 -0.08
C ASP A 123 9.74 14.46 1.19
N VAL A 124 10.49 13.40 1.01
CA VAL A 124 11.36 12.83 2.04
C VAL A 124 12.37 13.85 2.60
N ALA A 125 12.86 14.78 1.79
CA ALA A 125 13.74 15.86 2.21
C ALA A 125 13.05 16.77 3.25
N ASP A 126 11.77 17.10 3.05
CA ASP A 126 10.97 17.89 4.00
C ASP A 126 10.75 17.14 5.32
N ILE A 127 10.55 15.83 5.25
CA ILE A 127 10.46 14.98 6.45
C ILE A 127 11.78 15.05 7.23
N LEU A 128 12.93 14.91 6.56
CA LEU A 128 14.24 14.99 7.19
C LEU A 128 14.53 16.37 7.78
N ALA A 129 14.11 17.45 7.12
CA ALA A 129 14.26 18.81 7.63
C ALA A 129 13.51 19.02 8.95
N ARG A 130 12.32 18.42 9.09
CA ARG A 130 11.50 18.47 10.32
C ARG A 130 12.07 17.62 11.44
N ILE A 131 12.76 16.53 11.12
CA ILE A 131 13.48 15.69 12.09
C ILE A 131 14.89 16.30 12.27
N GLY A 132 15.02 17.28 13.18
CA GLY A 132 16.25 18.04 13.39
C GLY A 132 17.56 17.23 13.38
N GLU A 133 18.66 17.86 12.98
CA GLU A 133 19.93 17.20 12.59
C GLU A 133 20.55 16.26 13.63
N ARG A 134 20.31 16.49 14.92
CA ARG A 134 20.95 15.75 16.02
C ARG A 134 20.19 14.52 16.50
N HIS A 135 19.09 14.16 15.84
CA HIS A 135 18.22 13.07 16.29
C HIS A 135 18.57 11.73 15.63
N ARG A 136 18.83 10.68 16.42
CA ARG A 136 19.00 9.28 15.96
C ARG A 136 17.90 8.81 14.98
N PRO A 137 16.61 9.20 15.14
CA PRO A 137 15.57 9.00 14.12
C PRO A 137 15.93 9.49 12.70
N ARG A 138 16.65 10.60 12.56
CA ARG A 138 17.07 11.14 11.26
C ARG A 138 18.01 10.20 10.52
N LYS A 139 19.09 9.74 11.17
CA LYS A 139 20.05 8.80 10.56
C LYS A 139 19.39 7.50 10.10
N ARG A 140 18.40 7.00 10.86
CA ARG A 140 17.61 5.83 10.46
C ARG A 140 16.76 6.13 9.22
N ALA A 141 16.06 7.25 9.20
CA ALA A 141 15.29 7.69 8.04
C ALA A 141 16.19 7.84 6.80
N GLU A 142 17.34 8.52 6.92
CA GLU A 142 18.36 8.63 5.87
C GLU A 142 18.82 7.25 5.35
N THR A 143 18.98 6.26 6.24
CA THR A 143 19.36 4.89 5.86
C THR A 143 18.24 4.18 5.10
N VAL A 144 16.98 4.35 5.52
CA VAL A 144 15.80 3.83 4.80
C VAL A 144 15.74 4.45 3.41
N PHE A 145 15.87 5.77 3.29
CA PHE A 145 15.81 6.49 2.02
C PHE A 145 16.98 6.11 1.10
N ALA A 146 18.21 6.04 1.61
CA ALA A 146 19.36 5.58 0.83
C ALA A 146 19.20 4.13 0.36
N SER A 147 18.58 3.28 1.18
CA SER A 147 18.28 1.89 0.81
C SER A 147 17.18 1.80 -0.24
N ALA A 148 16.18 2.67 -0.15
CA ALA A 148 15.12 2.84 -1.13
C ALA A 148 15.74 3.20 -2.49
N ARG A 149 16.59 4.23 -2.57
CA ARG A 149 17.29 4.63 -3.82
C ARG A 149 18.03 3.48 -4.53
N ARG A 150 18.51 2.49 -3.78
CA ARG A 150 19.21 1.32 -4.32
C ARG A 150 18.27 0.22 -4.84
N ARG A 151 16.95 0.30 -4.69
CA ARG A 151 16.02 -0.70 -5.24
C ARG A 151 15.66 -0.36 -6.69
N THR A 152 16.49 -0.82 -7.62
CA THR A 152 16.32 -0.60 -9.06
C THR A 152 16.22 -1.92 -9.83
N SER A 153 15.71 -1.88 -11.06
CA SER A 153 15.71 -3.04 -11.97
C SER A 153 17.11 -3.63 -12.19
N LEU A 154 18.16 -2.80 -12.26
CA LEU A 154 19.54 -3.28 -12.40
C LEU A 154 19.99 -4.09 -11.18
N ARG A 155 19.64 -3.65 -9.97
CA ARG A 155 19.92 -4.44 -8.75
C ARG A 155 19.04 -5.69 -8.69
N ALA A 156 17.79 -5.61 -9.16
CA ALA A 156 16.91 -6.77 -9.25
C ALA A 156 17.50 -7.82 -10.20
N LEU A 157 18.08 -7.41 -11.33
CA LEU A 157 18.76 -8.30 -12.27
C LEU A 157 19.82 -9.14 -11.56
N GLY A 158 20.77 -8.51 -10.87
CA GLY A 158 21.83 -9.23 -10.16
C GLY A 158 21.32 -10.17 -9.04
N LYS A 159 20.21 -9.82 -8.40
CA LYS A 159 19.65 -10.60 -7.27
C LYS A 159 18.69 -11.71 -7.70
N LEU A 160 17.88 -11.47 -8.72
CA LEU A 160 16.75 -12.32 -9.10
C LEU A 160 17.05 -13.19 -10.32
N THR A 161 18.18 -13.00 -11.01
CA THR A 161 18.49 -13.75 -12.24
C THR A 161 19.81 -14.52 -12.16
N ARG A 162 19.88 -15.56 -12.98
CA ARG A 162 21.08 -16.35 -13.28
C ARG A 162 21.31 -16.36 -14.80
N PRO A 163 22.54 -16.60 -15.29
CA PRO A 163 22.77 -16.76 -16.71
C PRO A 163 22.01 -17.97 -17.27
N GLY A 164 21.25 -17.76 -18.35
CA GLY A 164 20.59 -18.80 -19.13
C GLY A 164 21.35 -19.13 -20.43
N PRO A 165 20.71 -19.86 -21.37
CA PRO A 165 21.28 -20.17 -22.67
C PRO A 165 21.75 -18.92 -23.42
N GLY A 166 22.94 -19.00 -24.03
CA GLY A 166 23.57 -17.86 -24.71
C GLY A 166 23.98 -16.72 -23.76
N GLY A 167 23.86 -16.89 -22.45
CA GLY A 167 24.15 -15.88 -21.42
C GLY A 167 23.02 -14.85 -21.22
N GLU A 168 21.84 -15.08 -21.78
CA GLU A 168 20.67 -14.23 -21.53
C GLU A 168 20.18 -14.44 -20.09
N PRO A 169 19.88 -13.39 -19.31
CA PRO A 169 19.39 -13.55 -17.95
C PRO A 169 18.07 -14.34 -17.89
N ARG A 170 17.99 -15.26 -16.93
CA ARG A 170 16.76 -15.99 -16.58
C ARG A 170 16.49 -15.84 -15.09
N ILE A 171 15.23 -15.71 -14.72
CA ILE A 171 14.80 -15.62 -13.34
C ILE A 171 15.24 -16.90 -12.60
N ARG A 172 15.77 -16.72 -11.38
CA ARG A 172 16.22 -17.83 -10.53
C ARG A 172 15.01 -18.64 -10.08
N HIS A 173 15.22 -19.94 -9.98
CA HIS A 173 14.34 -20.82 -9.22
C HIS A 173 14.81 -20.78 -7.76
N ASP A 174 13.99 -20.21 -6.88
CA ASP A 174 14.26 -20.00 -5.47
C ASP A 174 12.99 -20.30 -4.65
N PRO A 175 12.57 -21.57 -4.58
CA PRO A 175 11.33 -21.96 -3.92
C PRO A 175 11.43 -21.76 -2.39
N PRO A 176 10.34 -21.38 -1.71
CA PRO A 176 8.98 -21.17 -2.26
C PRO A 176 8.75 -19.75 -2.81
N VAL A 177 9.75 -18.86 -2.75
CA VAL A 177 9.57 -17.42 -3.00
C VAL A 177 9.43 -17.12 -4.50
N LEU A 178 10.17 -17.82 -5.35
CA LEU A 178 10.24 -17.55 -6.78
C LEU A 178 10.30 -18.86 -7.58
N GLU A 179 9.22 -19.14 -8.31
CA GLU A 179 9.06 -20.36 -9.08
C GLU A 179 8.82 -20.04 -10.55
N PRO A 180 9.63 -20.56 -11.49
CA PRO A 180 9.45 -20.33 -12.92
C PRO A 180 8.05 -20.72 -13.39
N ILE A 181 7.50 -19.96 -14.33
CA ILE A 181 6.26 -20.34 -15.01
C ILE A 181 6.56 -21.51 -15.96
N PRO A 182 5.73 -22.58 -15.98
CA PRO A 182 5.90 -23.67 -16.93
C PRO A 182 5.91 -23.15 -18.38
N PRO A 183 6.73 -23.72 -19.29
CA PRO A 183 6.82 -23.24 -20.68
C PRO A 183 5.47 -23.19 -21.42
N GLY A 184 4.54 -24.10 -21.10
CA GLY A 184 3.19 -24.13 -21.70
C GLY A 184 2.31 -22.93 -21.32
N ASP A 185 2.62 -22.25 -20.22
CA ASP A 185 1.84 -21.11 -19.71
C ASP A 185 2.40 -19.76 -20.17
N PHE A 186 3.59 -19.74 -20.79
CA PHE A 186 4.24 -18.49 -21.20
C PHE A 186 3.45 -17.76 -22.29
N ALA A 187 2.80 -18.47 -23.20
CA ALA A 187 1.92 -17.87 -24.20
C ALA A 187 0.73 -17.12 -23.55
N ALA A 188 0.22 -17.61 -22.41
CA ALA A 188 -0.80 -16.91 -21.65
C ALA A 188 -0.24 -15.62 -21.02
N VAL A 189 1.03 -15.63 -20.57
CA VAL A 189 1.71 -14.42 -20.08
C VAL A 189 1.87 -13.39 -21.19
N GLU A 190 2.24 -13.80 -22.40
CA GLU A 190 2.34 -12.91 -23.57
C GLU A 190 0.98 -12.29 -23.93
N GLN A 191 -0.10 -13.07 -23.86
CA GLN A 191 -1.45 -12.56 -24.10
C GLN A 191 -1.87 -11.54 -23.03
N VAL A 192 -1.61 -11.81 -21.75
CA VAL A 192 -1.88 -10.86 -20.66
C VAL A 192 -1.02 -9.60 -20.82
N PHE A 193 0.23 -9.75 -21.26
CA PHE A 193 1.14 -8.64 -21.51
C PHE A 193 0.64 -7.73 -22.65
N ALA A 194 0.06 -8.30 -23.71
CA ALA A 194 -0.53 -7.52 -24.81
C ALA A 194 -1.72 -6.67 -24.33
N ASP A 195 -2.60 -7.22 -23.50
CA ASP A 195 -3.73 -6.48 -22.92
C ASP A 195 -3.25 -5.40 -21.94
N TYR A 196 -2.26 -5.73 -21.10
CA TYR A 196 -1.58 -4.76 -20.23
C TYR A 196 -1.02 -3.58 -21.03
N ARG A 197 -0.29 -3.85 -22.11
CA ARG A 197 0.27 -2.84 -23.01
C ARG A 197 -0.82 -1.92 -23.56
N ALA A 198 -1.99 -2.46 -23.92
CA ALA A 198 -3.12 -1.67 -24.42
C ALA A 198 -3.74 -0.74 -23.36
N SER A 199 -3.57 -1.06 -22.07
CA SER A 199 -4.05 -0.22 -20.96
C SER A 199 -3.18 1.02 -20.67
N LEU A 200 -1.96 1.07 -21.20
CA LEU A 200 -1.01 2.15 -20.95
C LEU A 200 -1.25 3.36 -21.86
N PRO A 201 -0.93 4.58 -21.39
CA PRO A 201 -0.81 5.78 -22.23
C PRO A 201 0.15 5.57 -23.42
N ASP A 202 -0.07 6.29 -24.52
CA ASP A 202 0.65 6.06 -25.79
C ASP A 202 2.16 6.34 -25.70
N ASP A 203 2.55 7.37 -24.93
CA ASP A 203 3.94 7.71 -24.67
C ASP A 203 4.65 6.62 -23.85
N VAL A 204 3.99 6.12 -22.80
CA VAL A 204 4.53 5.01 -21.98
C VAL A 204 4.54 3.69 -22.76
N ARG A 205 3.54 3.45 -23.61
CA ARG A 205 3.50 2.28 -24.51
C ARG A 205 4.67 2.31 -25.48
N THR A 206 4.96 3.46 -26.07
CA THR A 206 6.14 3.65 -26.94
C THR A 206 7.43 3.32 -26.21
N LEU A 207 7.55 3.69 -24.93
CA LEU A 207 8.68 3.30 -24.09
C LEU A 207 8.71 1.79 -23.82
N LEU A 208 7.57 1.19 -23.44
CA LEU A 208 7.47 -0.25 -23.15
C LEU A 208 7.85 -1.10 -24.36
N ASP A 209 7.50 -0.67 -25.58
CA ASP A 209 7.80 -1.36 -26.84
C ASP A 209 9.29 -1.47 -27.15
N ARG A 210 10.13 -0.69 -26.46
CA ARG A 210 11.59 -0.80 -26.54
C ARG A 210 12.13 -1.98 -25.73
N PHE A 211 11.30 -2.61 -24.92
CA PHE A 211 11.64 -3.77 -24.10
C PHE A 211 10.97 -5.03 -24.64
N ARG A 212 11.72 -6.14 -24.62
CA ARG A 212 11.20 -7.47 -24.95
C ARG A 212 10.98 -8.27 -23.67
N LEU A 213 9.83 -8.94 -23.55
CA LEU A 213 9.59 -9.93 -22.50
C LEU A 213 10.52 -11.14 -22.70
N VAL A 214 11.27 -11.48 -21.65
CA VAL A 214 12.36 -12.47 -21.70
C VAL A 214 12.08 -13.67 -20.81
N ASP A 215 11.51 -13.43 -19.64
CA ASP A 215 11.23 -14.49 -18.66
C ASP A 215 10.13 -14.07 -17.69
N ALA A 216 9.47 -15.04 -17.07
CA ALA A 216 8.44 -14.81 -16.07
C ALA A 216 8.41 -15.91 -15.00
N ALA A 217 8.13 -15.53 -13.76
CA ALA A 217 8.08 -16.43 -12.62
C ALA A 217 6.92 -16.08 -11.69
N ARG A 218 6.29 -17.09 -11.10
CA ARG A 218 5.39 -16.95 -9.97
C ARG A 218 6.20 -16.51 -8.75
N LYS A 219 5.67 -15.54 -8.01
CA LYS A 219 6.28 -15.00 -6.80
C LYS A 219 5.31 -15.10 -5.63
N VAL A 220 5.75 -15.70 -4.54
CA VAL A 220 5.01 -15.63 -3.27
C VAL A 220 5.26 -14.27 -2.62
N VAL A 221 4.18 -13.63 -2.16
CA VAL A 221 4.17 -12.29 -1.55
C VAL A 221 3.56 -12.32 -0.15
N GLY A 222 3.75 -11.26 0.62
CA GLY A 222 3.46 -11.21 2.07
C GLY A 222 1.99 -11.38 2.47
N VAL A 223 1.74 -11.24 3.78
CA VAL A 223 0.51 -11.66 4.48
C VAL A 223 -0.83 -11.14 3.93
N GLY A 224 -0.86 -9.97 3.27
CA GLY A 224 -2.09 -9.36 2.74
C GLY A 224 -2.51 -9.88 1.35
N SER A 225 -1.70 -10.73 0.74
CA SER A 225 -1.94 -11.28 -0.61
C SER A 225 -1.82 -12.80 -0.62
N VAL A 226 -1.88 -13.45 0.55
CA VAL A 226 -1.86 -14.92 0.69
C VAL A 226 -3.09 -15.49 0.00
N GLY A 227 -2.86 -16.29 -1.03
CA GLY A 227 -3.92 -16.88 -1.86
C GLY A 227 -4.10 -16.22 -3.24
N THR A 228 -3.56 -15.01 -3.45
CA THR A 228 -3.64 -14.31 -4.74
C THR A 228 -2.45 -14.63 -5.65
N ARG A 229 -2.68 -14.66 -6.97
CA ARG A 229 -1.60 -14.93 -7.93
C ARG A 229 -0.72 -13.71 -8.12
N CYS A 230 0.56 -13.87 -7.82
CA CYS A 230 1.58 -12.85 -8.05
C CYS A 230 2.67 -13.40 -8.96
N PHE A 231 3.10 -12.59 -9.92
CA PHE A 231 4.15 -12.92 -10.87
C PHE A 231 5.16 -11.80 -11.00
N VAL A 232 6.33 -12.14 -11.53
CA VAL A 232 7.39 -11.22 -11.94
C VAL A 232 7.69 -11.49 -13.40
N ALA A 233 7.71 -10.43 -14.20
CA ALA A 233 8.13 -10.45 -15.59
C ALA A 233 9.47 -9.72 -15.73
N LEU A 234 10.43 -10.36 -16.37
CA LEU A 234 11.70 -9.78 -16.77
C LEU A 234 11.62 -9.35 -18.23
N LEU A 235 11.86 -8.07 -18.47
CA LEU A 235 12.01 -7.51 -19.80
C LEU A 235 13.42 -6.94 -19.99
N LEU A 236 13.94 -6.99 -21.21
CA LEU A 236 15.23 -6.42 -21.58
C LEU A 236 15.07 -5.40 -22.71
N GLY A 237 15.72 -4.24 -22.54
CA GLY A 237 15.74 -3.16 -23.51
C GLY A 237 16.88 -3.32 -24.53
N ARG A 238 17.73 -2.29 -24.61
CA ARG A 238 18.81 -2.23 -25.62
C ARG A 238 19.76 -3.42 -25.55
N ASP A 239 20.07 -3.88 -24.34
CA ASP A 239 21.03 -4.94 -24.09
C ASP A 239 20.72 -5.65 -22.76
N ARG A 240 21.54 -6.65 -22.40
CA ARG A 240 21.36 -7.46 -21.17
C ARG A 240 21.55 -6.66 -19.88
N GLY A 241 22.19 -5.49 -19.95
CA GLY A 241 22.40 -4.56 -18.85
C GLY A 241 21.29 -3.53 -18.69
N ASP A 242 20.24 -3.60 -19.52
CA ASP A 242 19.10 -2.68 -19.53
C ASP A 242 17.77 -3.40 -19.13
N PRO A 243 17.64 -3.85 -17.87
CA PRO A 243 16.49 -4.62 -17.42
C PRO A 243 15.31 -3.76 -16.96
N LEU A 244 14.11 -4.27 -17.17
CA LEU A 244 12.87 -3.83 -16.54
C LEU A 244 12.20 -5.02 -15.86
N PHE A 245 11.95 -4.91 -14.55
CA PHE A 245 11.18 -5.90 -13.81
C PHE A 245 9.79 -5.36 -13.52
N LEU A 246 8.77 -6.04 -14.05
CA LEU A 246 7.37 -5.78 -13.72
C LEU A 246 6.85 -6.85 -12.75
N GLN A 247 6.01 -6.41 -11.83
CA GLN A 247 5.21 -7.25 -10.96
C GLN A 247 3.78 -7.28 -11.50
N VAL A 248 3.22 -8.48 -11.60
CA VAL A 248 1.83 -8.73 -11.94
C VAL A 248 1.12 -9.20 -10.69
N LYS A 249 0.02 -8.55 -10.31
CA LYS A 249 -0.81 -8.94 -9.18
C LYS A 249 -2.24 -9.19 -9.65
N GLU A 250 -2.81 -10.32 -9.24
CA GLU A 250 -4.24 -10.56 -9.36
C GLU A 250 -5.02 -9.54 -8.51
N ALA A 251 -6.04 -8.94 -9.11
CA ALA A 251 -6.94 -8.02 -8.44
C ALA A 251 -8.29 -8.68 -8.21
N GLU A 252 -8.64 -8.89 -6.95
CA GLU A 252 -9.95 -9.39 -6.55
C GLU A 252 -10.94 -8.23 -6.32
N ALA A 253 -12.19 -8.59 -6.05
CA ALA A 253 -13.19 -7.62 -5.61
C ALA A 253 -12.75 -7.02 -4.27
N ALA A 254 -12.74 -5.68 -4.18
CA ALA A 254 -12.48 -5.00 -2.92
C ALA A 254 -13.47 -5.50 -1.86
N VAL A 255 -12.96 -5.84 -0.68
CA VAL A 255 -13.76 -6.29 0.44
C VAL A 255 -14.77 -5.22 0.85
N LEU A 256 -14.37 -3.95 0.79
CA LEU A 256 -15.25 -2.81 1.07
C LEU A 256 -16.45 -2.72 0.14
N ALA A 257 -16.34 -3.20 -1.10
CA ALA A 257 -17.43 -3.17 -2.07
C ALA A 257 -18.60 -4.08 -1.68
N ARG A 258 -18.43 -4.98 -0.68
CA ARG A 258 -19.51 -5.80 -0.11
C ARG A 258 -20.38 -5.02 0.86
N HIS A 259 -19.86 -3.93 1.41
CA HIS A 259 -20.45 -3.21 2.53
C HIS A 259 -20.92 -1.80 2.16
N HIS A 260 -20.34 -1.23 1.11
CA HIS A 260 -20.79 0.04 0.57
C HIS A 260 -20.90 -0.04 -0.95
N ARG A 261 -21.87 0.65 -1.53
CA ARG A 261 -22.11 0.62 -2.97
C ARG A 261 -20.95 1.33 -3.69
N ALA A 262 -19.98 0.54 -4.12
CA ALA A 262 -18.85 1.03 -4.88
C ALA A 262 -19.28 1.28 -6.33
N GLU A 263 -19.46 2.54 -6.70
CA GLU A 263 -19.47 2.94 -8.11
C GLU A 263 -18.02 2.89 -8.64
N GLY A 264 -17.80 2.28 -9.80
CA GLY A 264 -16.45 2.18 -10.35
C GLY A 264 -16.31 1.15 -11.46
N PRO A 265 -15.07 0.94 -11.97
CA PRO A 265 -14.80 -0.04 -13.01
C PRO A 265 -15.15 -1.46 -12.55
N ALA A 266 -15.91 -2.19 -13.38
CA ALA A 266 -16.17 -3.61 -13.15
C ALA A 266 -14.88 -4.45 -13.15
N HIS A 267 -13.91 -4.06 -13.99
CA HIS A 267 -12.59 -4.68 -14.05
C HIS A 267 -11.76 -4.29 -12.82
N GLN A 268 -11.44 -5.26 -11.96
CA GLN A 268 -10.79 -5.01 -10.66
C GLN A 268 -9.36 -4.49 -10.79
N GLY A 269 -8.59 -4.93 -11.78
CA GLY A 269 -7.28 -4.34 -12.09
C GLY A 269 -7.36 -2.85 -12.42
N ARG A 270 -8.34 -2.45 -13.28
CA ARG A 270 -8.63 -1.06 -13.59
C ARG A 270 -9.07 -0.26 -12.35
N ARG A 271 -9.86 -0.85 -11.46
CA ARG A 271 -10.24 -0.22 -10.17
C ARG A 271 -9.00 0.12 -9.35
N VAL A 272 -8.09 -0.84 -9.15
CA VAL A 272 -6.85 -0.62 -8.39
C VAL A 272 -6.00 0.47 -9.04
N VAL A 273 -5.79 0.41 -10.36
CA VAL A 273 -5.00 1.42 -11.09
C VAL A 273 -5.61 2.82 -11.02
N ALA A 274 -6.93 2.94 -11.20
CA ALA A 274 -7.62 4.22 -11.15
C ALA A 274 -7.59 4.81 -9.73
N GLY A 275 -7.85 4.00 -8.70
CA GLY A 275 -7.79 4.42 -7.31
C GLY A 275 -6.38 4.83 -6.89
N GLN A 276 -5.36 4.07 -7.29
CA GLN A 276 -3.96 4.43 -7.04
C GLN A 276 -3.59 5.77 -7.67
N ARG A 277 -3.93 6.02 -8.94
CA ARG A 277 -3.64 7.29 -9.63
C ARG A 277 -4.37 8.49 -9.00
N LEU A 278 -5.56 8.24 -8.45
CA LEU A 278 -6.37 9.27 -7.80
C LEU A 278 -5.83 9.62 -6.40
N LEU A 279 -5.39 8.61 -5.64
CA LEU A 279 -4.97 8.77 -4.24
C LEU A 279 -3.49 9.10 -4.07
N GLN A 280 -2.62 8.50 -4.89
CA GLN A 280 -1.16 8.62 -4.77
C GLN A 280 -0.64 9.80 -5.59
N ALA A 281 0.17 10.67 -4.98
CA ALA A 281 0.61 11.93 -5.59
C ALA A 281 1.42 11.74 -6.88
N ALA A 282 2.22 10.67 -6.91
CA ALA A 282 2.90 10.21 -8.11
C ALA A 282 2.78 8.70 -8.19
N SER A 283 2.32 8.19 -9.33
CA SER A 283 2.24 6.75 -9.58
C SER A 283 3.33 6.31 -10.54
N ASP A 284 3.65 5.03 -10.45
CA ASP A 284 4.50 4.33 -11.40
C ASP A 284 4.01 4.53 -12.84
N ILE A 285 4.91 4.95 -13.74
CA ILE A 285 4.56 5.22 -15.14
C ILE A 285 4.06 3.96 -15.85
N PHE A 286 4.56 2.78 -15.46
CA PHE A 286 4.17 1.48 -16.00
C PHE A 286 2.94 0.88 -15.29
N LEU A 287 2.27 1.63 -14.42
CA LEU A 287 1.04 1.18 -13.76
C LEU A 287 -0.07 0.99 -14.79
N GLY A 288 -0.49 -0.27 -15.00
CA GLY A 288 -1.53 -0.65 -15.96
C GLY A 288 -2.29 -1.89 -15.51
N TRP A 289 -3.23 -2.35 -16.31
CA TRP A 289 -4.13 -3.46 -15.97
C TRP A 289 -4.40 -4.35 -17.17
N ALA A 290 -4.77 -5.60 -16.90
CA ALA A 290 -5.04 -6.60 -17.93
C ALA A 290 -6.07 -7.63 -17.47
N THR A 291 -6.78 -8.22 -18.43
CA THR A 291 -7.58 -9.43 -18.28
C THR A 291 -6.72 -10.62 -18.68
N GLY A 292 -6.59 -11.58 -17.76
CA GLY A 292 -5.90 -12.84 -18.01
C GLY A 292 -6.84 -14.01 -18.23
N PRO A 293 -6.30 -15.24 -18.25
CA PRO A 293 -7.07 -16.45 -18.46
C PRO A 293 -8.24 -16.58 -17.49
N GLU A 294 -9.34 -17.18 -17.96
CA GLU A 294 -10.60 -17.35 -17.21
C GLU A 294 -11.24 -16.02 -16.75
N GLY A 295 -10.92 -14.91 -17.40
CA GLY A 295 -11.47 -13.59 -17.08
C GLY A 295 -10.91 -12.98 -15.78
N ARG A 296 -9.81 -13.52 -15.26
CA ARG A 296 -9.15 -12.98 -14.07
C ARG A 296 -8.59 -11.59 -14.35
N HIS A 297 -8.73 -10.69 -13.40
CA HIS A 297 -8.23 -9.32 -13.53
C HIS A 297 -6.86 -9.19 -12.89
N PHE A 298 -5.96 -8.48 -13.57
CA PHE A 298 -4.60 -8.22 -13.10
C PHE A 298 -4.28 -6.73 -13.19
N TYR A 299 -3.33 -6.31 -12.37
CA TYR A 299 -2.62 -5.05 -12.54
C TYR A 299 -1.11 -5.26 -12.52
N TRP A 300 -0.42 -4.36 -13.18
CA TRP A 300 1.01 -4.41 -13.46
C TRP A 300 1.67 -3.14 -12.95
N ARG A 301 2.86 -3.28 -12.38
CA ARG A 301 3.69 -2.17 -11.88
C ARG A 301 5.16 -2.58 -11.85
N GLN A 302 6.09 -1.66 -11.77
CA GLN A 302 7.49 -1.96 -11.50
C GLN A 302 7.65 -2.67 -10.16
N LEU A 303 8.42 -3.76 -10.20
CA LEU A 303 8.72 -4.56 -9.01
C LEU A 303 9.59 -3.75 -8.04
N TRP A 304 10.75 -3.29 -8.51
CA TRP A 304 11.71 -2.48 -7.74
C TRP A 304 11.92 -1.12 -8.40
N ASP A 305 11.24 -0.10 -7.86
CA ASP A 305 11.50 1.30 -8.20
C ASP A 305 11.54 2.18 -6.96
N MET A 306 12.73 2.28 -6.38
CA MET A 306 13.06 3.06 -5.19
C MET A 306 12.13 2.87 -3.98
N LYS A 307 11.56 1.67 -3.81
CA LYS A 307 10.60 1.38 -2.73
C LYS A 307 11.28 1.20 -1.36
N GLY A 308 10.73 1.83 -0.32
CA GLY A 308 11.17 1.69 1.07
C GLY A 308 9.99 1.61 2.03
N SER A 309 10.08 0.71 3.01
CA SER A 309 9.10 0.59 4.10
C SER A 309 9.75 0.97 5.43
N ILE A 310 8.94 1.51 6.34
CA ILE A 310 9.39 1.84 7.69
C ILE A 310 9.10 0.63 8.61
N VAL A 311 10.13 0.15 9.28
CA VAL A 311 10.04 -0.93 10.29
C VAL A 311 9.64 -0.27 11.60
N LEU A 312 8.43 -0.58 12.08
CA LEU A 312 7.82 0.12 13.22
C LEU A 312 8.49 -0.28 14.54
N GLU A 313 8.93 -1.53 14.62
CA GLU A 313 9.61 -2.12 15.77
C GLU A 313 10.95 -1.41 16.07
N ASP A 314 11.55 -0.81 15.05
CA ASP A 314 12.79 -0.04 15.21
C ASP A 314 12.53 1.36 15.77
N LEU A 315 11.30 1.86 15.76
CA LEU A 315 11.00 3.24 16.15
C LEU A 315 10.76 3.36 17.66
N ARG A 316 11.38 4.38 18.26
CA ARG A 316 11.09 4.80 19.65
C ARG A 316 9.72 5.47 19.73
N PRO A 317 9.11 5.61 20.93
CA PRO A 317 7.77 6.18 21.10
C PRO A 317 7.56 7.52 20.40
N GLU A 318 8.52 8.45 20.47
CA GLU A 318 8.40 9.77 19.82
C GLU A 318 8.45 9.65 18.29
N GLY A 319 9.29 8.75 17.77
CA GLY A 319 9.40 8.48 16.34
C GLY A 319 8.16 7.80 15.79
N LEU A 320 7.58 6.86 16.54
CA LEU A 320 6.32 6.20 16.23
C LEU A 320 5.16 7.21 16.17
N ARG A 321 5.09 8.13 17.14
CA ARG A 321 4.07 9.18 17.15
C ARG A 321 4.21 10.13 15.97
N LEU A 322 5.42 10.58 15.68
CA LEU A 322 5.69 11.42 14.50
C LEU A 322 5.26 10.70 13.21
N TYR A 323 5.61 9.41 13.10
CA TYR A 323 5.26 8.59 11.96
C TYR A 323 3.74 8.41 11.81
N ALA A 324 3.01 8.19 12.90
CA ALA A 324 1.55 8.13 12.90
C ALA A 324 0.92 9.44 12.39
N GLY A 325 1.46 10.58 12.84
CA GLY A 325 1.06 11.90 12.32
C GLY A 325 1.33 12.04 10.82
N LEU A 326 2.50 11.61 10.35
CA LEU A 326 2.85 11.64 8.93
C LEU A 326 1.88 10.79 8.08
N CYS A 327 1.50 9.60 8.55
CA CYS A 327 0.48 8.76 7.89
C CYS A 327 -0.87 9.49 7.82
N GLY A 328 -1.27 10.17 8.90
CA GLY A 328 -2.50 10.97 8.93
C GLY A 328 -2.49 12.12 7.92
N THR A 329 -1.35 12.80 7.78
CA THR A 329 -1.13 13.85 6.77
C THR A 329 -1.28 13.30 5.35
N VAL A 330 -0.61 12.19 5.03
CA VAL A 330 -0.72 11.54 3.71
C VAL A 330 -2.16 11.14 3.41
N LEU A 331 -2.84 10.51 4.37
CA LEU A 331 -4.22 10.08 4.17
C LEU A 331 -5.15 11.27 3.87
N ALA A 332 -4.94 12.42 4.53
CA ALA A 332 -5.68 13.64 4.23
C ALA A 332 -5.39 14.17 2.81
N HIS A 333 -4.13 14.10 2.34
CA HIS A 333 -3.81 14.44 0.95
C HIS A 333 -4.56 13.54 -0.04
N ALA A 334 -4.53 12.23 0.18
CA ALA A 334 -5.22 11.27 -0.67
C ALA A 334 -6.74 11.55 -0.73
N HIS A 335 -7.39 11.68 0.42
CA HIS A 335 -8.83 11.96 0.48
C HIS A 335 -9.20 13.34 -0.09
N ALA A 336 -8.35 14.35 0.06
CA ALA A 336 -8.63 15.69 -0.44
C ALA A 336 -8.58 15.78 -1.97
N ARG A 337 -7.84 14.88 -2.64
CA ARG A 337 -7.81 14.75 -4.10
C ARG A 337 -9.01 13.99 -4.65
N ALA A 338 -9.64 13.17 -3.80
CA ALA A 338 -10.60 12.16 -4.21
C ALA A 338 -11.98 12.32 -3.57
N GLY A 339 -12.31 13.51 -3.05
CA GLY A 339 -13.53 13.75 -2.32
C GLY A 339 -13.79 15.21 -1.97
N GLU A 340 -14.94 15.46 -1.36
CA GLU A 340 -15.43 16.81 -0.98
C GLU A 340 -14.68 17.36 0.24
N ARG A 341 -13.42 17.77 0.04
CA ARG A 341 -12.52 18.24 1.12
C ARG A 341 -13.10 19.37 1.97
N GLY A 342 -13.90 20.25 1.37
CA GLY A 342 -14.57 21.35 2.07
C GLY A 342 -15.60 20.83 3.09
N ALA A 343 -16.42 19.86 2.69
CA ALA A 343 -17.41 19.23 3.57
C ALA A 343 -16.74 18.45 4.70
N ILE A 344 -15.67 17.70 4.39
CA ILE A 344 -14.88 16.98 5.40
C ILE A 344 -14.25 17.97 6.38
N ALA A 345 -13.60 19.03 5.91
CA ALA A 345 -12.97 20.04 6.77
C ALA A 345 -14.00 20.76 7.67
N ALA A 346 -15.21 21.02 7.16
CA ALA A 346 -16.31 21.59 7.93
C ALA A 346 -16.79 20.63 9.03
N TYR A 347 -17.02 19.36 8.69
CA TYR A 347 -17.40 18.32 9.66
C TYR A 347 -16.36 18.16 10.78
N LEU A 348 -15.08 18.13 10.42
CA LEU A 348 -14.00 17.95 11.40
C LEU A 348 -13.83 19.15 12.34
N GLY A 349 -14.08 20.37 11.84
CA GLY A 349 -13.99 21.60 12.63
C GLY A 349 -12.59 21.92 13.17
N ALA A 350 -12.48 23.00 13.94
CA ALA A 350 -11.20 23.46 14.49
C ALA A 350 -10.79 22.75 15.79
N SER A 351 -11.75 22.21 16.53
CA SER A 351 -11.51 21.53 17.81
C SER A 351 -10.89 20.14 17.63
N ASP A 352 -10.32 19.60 18.70
CA ASP A 352 -9.76 18.24 18.74
C ASP A 352 -10.81 17.16 19.10
N ARG A 353 -12.11 17.47 19.01
CA ARG A 353 -13.20 16.55 19.39
C ARG A 353 -13.18 15.29 18.52
N PHE A 354 -12.97 15.44 17.21
CA PHE A 354 -12.80 14.33 16.29
C PHE A 354 -11.58 13.49 16.67
N ASP A 355 -10.42 14.13 16.88
CA ASP A 355 -9.15 13.47 17.20
C ASP A 355 -9.28 12.59 18.46
N ARG A 356 -9.96 13.11 19.49
CA ARG A 356 -10.23 12.38 20.75
C ARG A 356 -11.18 11.21 20.52
N ALA A 357 -12.26 11.40 19.78
CA ALA A 357 -13.23 10.35 19.48
C ALA A 357 -12.61 9.20 18.67
N ILE A 358 -11.77 9.52 17.67
CA ILE A 358 -11.03 8.52 16.90
C ILE A 358 -10.00 7.79 17.77
N ALA A 359 -9.33 8.49 18.70
CA ALA A 359 -8.42 7.85 19.63
C ALA A 359 -9.14 6.91 20.63
N ASP A 360 -10.37 7.25 21.06
CA ASP A 360 -11.22 6.38 21.88
C ASP A 360 -11.67 5.15 21.12
N PHE A 361 -12.08 5.34 19.87
CA PHE A 361 -12.38 4.24 18.97
C PHE A 361 -11.17 3.33 18.78
N ALA A 362 -9.98 3.89 18.52
CA ALA A 362 -8.77 3.13 18.25
C ALA A 362 -8.33 2.23 19.42
N LEU A 363 -8.44 2.70 20.67
CA LEU A 363 -8.16 1.86 21.84
C LEU A 363 -9.16 0.69 21.95
N ARG A 364 -10.47 0.98 21.84
CA ARG A 364 -11.50 -0.07 21.88
C ARG A 364 -11.31 -1.08 20.74
N TYR A 365 -10.95 -0.61 19.56
CA TYR A 365 -10.70 -1.49 18.41
C TYR A 365 -9.39 -2.28 18.56
N ALA A 366 -8.40 -1.74 19.28
CA ALA A 366 -7.21 -2.51 19.64
C ALA A 366 -7.54 -3.65 20.63
N ASP A 367 -8.50 -3.45 21.54
CA ASP A 367 -9.03 -4.53 22.39
C ASP A 367 -9.78 -5.58 21.55
N GLN A 368 -10.63 -5.13 20.62
CA GLN A 368 -11.34 -6.00 19.68
C GLN A 368 -10.36 -6.83 18.83
N THR A 369 -9.33 -6.20 18.28
CA THR A 369 -8.27 -6.87 17.51
C THR A 369 -7.56 -7.95 18.34
N ALA A 370 -7.29 -7.68 19.62
CA ALA A 370 -6.66 -8.67 20.50
C ALA A 370 -7.59 -9.85 20.80
N ALA A 371 -8.89 -9.59 20.99
CA ALA A 371 -9.91 -10.63 21.18
C ALA A 371 -10.07 -11.50 19.92
N ASP A 372 -10.20 -10.88 18.75
CA ASP A 372 -10.33 -11.58 17.46
C ASP A 372 -9.08 -12.37 17.12
N TYR A 373 -7.90 -11.81 17.40
CA TYR A 373 -6.64 -12.52 17.24
C TYR A 373 -6.59 -13.78 18.12
N LYS A 374 -7.02 -13.70 19.37
CA LYS A 374 -7.11 -14.87 20.26
C LYS A 374 -8.10 -15.91 19.73
N ALA A 375 -9.27 -15.48 19.26
CA ALA A 375 -10.26 -16.37 18.66
C ALA A 375 -9.75 -17.03 17.36
N PHE A 376 -8.98 -16.29 16.56
CA PHE A 376 -8.32 -16.77 15.36
C PHE A 376 -7.25 -17.84 15.67
N LEU A 377 -6.40 -17.61 16.67
CA LEU A 377 -5.44 -18.61 17.13
C LEU A 377 -6.14 -19.86 17.64
N GLN A 378 -7.18 -19.72 18.47
CA GLN A 378 -7.98 -20.86 18.93
C GLN A 378 -8.59 -21.63 17.75
N ALA A 379 -9.04 -20.94 16.71
CA ALA A 379 -9.58 -21.59 15.51
C ALA A 379 -8.54 -22.37 14.70
N ILE A 380 -7.28 -21.94 14.73
CA ILE A 380 -6.16 -22.72 14.18
C ILE A 380 -5.89 -23.94 15.07
N ASP A 381 -5.83 -23.75 16.39
CA ASP A 381 -5.56 -24.82 17.35
C ASP A 381 -6.66 -25.90 17.34
N ASP A 382 -7.91 -25.50 17.11
CA ASP A 382 -9.07 -26.40 16.95
C ASP A 382 -9.17 -27.03 15.54
N GLU A 383 -8.21 -26.78 14.64
CA GLU A 383 -8.20 -27.22 13.24
C GLU A 383 -9.41 -26.74 12.40
N ARG A 384 -10.14 -25.72 12.88
CA ARG A 384 -11.25 -25.09 12.13
C ARG A 384 -10.76 -24.20 11.01
N LEU A 385 -9.52 -23.71 11.09
CA LEU A 385 -8.84 -22.95 10.05
C LEU A 385 -7.50 -23.60 9.69
N PRO A 386 -7.18 -23.75 8.40
CA PRO A 386 -5.89 -24.25 7.99
C PRO A 386 -4.79 -23.23 8.31
N ALA A 387 -3.67 -23.71 8.85
CA ALA A 387 -2.44 -22.94 9.01
C ALA A 387 -1.29 -23.65 8.28
N SER A 388 -0.45 -22.89 7.59
CA SER A 388 0.79 -23.39 7.01
C SER A 388 1.98 -22.74 7.70
N GLU A 389 2.97 -23.55 8.10
CA GLU A 389 4.23 -23.07 8.69
C GLU A 389 5.18 -22.47 7.63
N THR A 390 4.88 -22.61 6.34
CA THR A 390 5.76 -22.09 5.27
C THR A 390 5.44 -20.63 4.93
N GLY A 391 6.26 -19.73 5.46
CA GLY A 391 6.33 -18.31 5.11
C GLY A 391 7.77 -17.87 4.87
#